data_AF-A0A2I7ZFA4-F1
#
_entry.id   AF-A0A2I7ZFA4-F1
#
_cell.length_a   1.000
_cell.length_b   1.000
_cell.length_c   1.000
_cell.angle_alpha   90.00
_cell.angle_beta   90.00
_cell.angle_gamma   90.00
#
_symmetry.space_group_name_H-M   'P 1'
#
loop_
_entity.id
_entity.type
_entity.pdbx_description
1 polymer ?
#
loop_
_entity_poly.entity_id
_entity_poly.type
_entity_poly.pdbx_seq_one_letter_code
_entity_poly.pdbx_strand_id
1 'polypeptide(L)'
;MSKRSDEFENNIVEFVKQNINQPLPSQLPKWMIDEGIVPGAIIQDVKGIGSKDSKNKTDVIIHLSEGAPIKISAKLLNADYFGNWYGHKRFIDEFGCKAFQRMTTAATCWANKWSESTNAPFVGVSICFGKRAGKTFDNFTDIFNIEDILTVAKGYGESDSVANCMYIADTPANTLSELIQSLDEISIENINKVTEEFKVAYRPINPITEKSNRGKNVYSKFKPYKRLDELTTISSAKQLFELGEFVTVEPTKINHNHILDELERDYNIKIPRKES
;
A
#
# COMPACT_ATOMS: atom_id res chain seq x y z
N MET A 1 -8.65 -8.66 -5.83
CA MET A 1 -7.84 -8.32 -7.01
C MET A 1 -8.76 -8.11 -8.19
N SER A 2 -8.29 -7.52 -9.29
CA SER A 2 -9.11 -7.41 -10.50
C SER A 2 -9.00 -8.71 -11.31
N LYS A 3 -10.05 -9.09 -12.05
CA LYS A 3 -10.04 -10.31 -12.89
C LYS A 3 -8.82 -10.38 -13.82
N ARG A 4 -8.37 -9.23 -14.32
CA ARG A 4 -7.22 -9.12 -15.22
C ARG A 4 -5.89 -9.42 -14.52
N SER A 5 -5.77 -9.08 -13.24
CA SER A 5 -4.60 -9.41 -12.43
C SER A 5 -4.56 -10.91 -12.13
N ASP A 6 -5.69 -11.50 -11.74
CA ASP A 6 -5.79 -12.95 -11.51
C ASP A 6 -5.50 -13.75 -12.80
N GLU A 7 -5.98 -13.27 -13.95
CA GLU A 7 -5.68 -13.86 -15.26
C GLU A 7 -4.20 -13.77 -15.63
N PHE A 8 -3.56 -12.62 -15.36
CA PHE A 8 -2.13 -12.44 -15.60
C PHE A 8 -1.28 -13.39 -14.74
N GLU A 9 -1.60 -13.54 -13.46
CA GLU A 9 -0.95 -14.51 -12.56
C GLU A 9 -1.11 -15.94 -13.08
N ASN A 10 -2.33 -16.32 -13.48
CA ASN A 10 -2.59 -17.65 -14.04
C ASN A 10 -1.81 -17.90 -15.34
N ASN A 11 -1.69 -16.90 -16.20
CA ASN A 11 -0.92 -17.03 -17.44
C ASN A 11 0.57 -17.32 -17.17
N ILE A 12 1.16 -16.71 -16.14
CA ILE A 12 2.54 -17.01 -15.71
C ILE A 12 2.64 -18.46 -15.23
N VAL A 13 1.68 -18.91 -14.40
CA VAL A 13 1.65 -20.29 -13.89
C VAL A 13 1.54 -21.30 -15.04
N GLU A 14 0.59 -21.10 -15.96
CA GLU A 14 0.41 -22.01 -17.10
C GLU A 14 1.62 -22.02 -18.03
N PHE A 15 2.25 -20.86 -18.26
CA PHE A 15 3.50 -20.79 -19.00
C PHE A 15 4.62 -21.62 -18.34
N VAL A 16 4.83 -21.46 -17.03
CA VAL A 16 5.88 -22.20 -16.32
C VAL A 16 5.56 -23.71 -16.25
N LYS A 17 4.28 -24.09 -16.14
CA LYS A 17 3.87 -25.52 -16.18
C LYS A 17 4.29 -26.22 -17.46
N GLN A 18 4.22 -25.52 -18.60
CA GLN A 18 4.67 -26.06 -19.90
C GLN A 18 6.20 -26.25 -19.97
N ASN A 19 6.94 -25.68 -19.02
CA ASN A 19 8.40 -25.74 -18.93
C ASN A 19 8.90 -26.57 -17.73
N ILE A 20 8.03 -27.35 -17.07
CA ILE A 20 8.46 -28.31 -16.05
C ILE A 20 9.46 -29.33 -16.65
N ASN A 21 10.45 -29.73 -15.85
CA ASN A 21 11.60 -30.55 -16.24
C ASN A 21 12.59 -29.88 -17.19
N GLN A 22 12.39 -28.61 -17.55
CA GLN A 22 13.41 -27.84 -18.28
C GLN A 22 14.41 -27.20 -17.31
N PRO A 23 15.69 -27.09 -17.69
CA PRO A 23 16.69 -26.35 -16.93
C PRO A 23 16.46 -24.84 -17.06
N LEU A 24 16.77 -24.10 -16.00
CA LEU A 24 16.98 -22.66 -16.08
C LEU A 24 18.13 -22.33 -17.06
N PRO A 25 18.16 -21.13 -17.64
CA PRO A 25 19.30 -20.67 -18.43
C PRO A 25 20.62 -20.80 -17.66
N SER A 26 21.69 -21.15 -18.37
CA SER A 26 23.04 -21.29 -17.78
C SER A 26 23.63 -19.94 -17.35
N GLN A 27 23.12 -18.84 -17.89
CA GLN A 27 23.45 -17.49 -17.48
C GLN A 27 22.24 -16.85 -16.82
N LEU A 28 22.37 -16.56 -15.51
CA LEU A 28 21.37 -15.85 -14.73
C LEU A 28 21.86 -14.44 -14.39
N PRO A 29 20.94 -13.47 -14.19
CA PRO A 29 21.25 -12.19 -13.57
C PRO A 29 21.98 -12.37 -12.23
N LYS A 30 22.93 -11.48 -11.93
CA LYS A 30 23.73 -11.56 -10.70
C LYS A 30 22.88 -11.62 -9.42
N TRP A 31 21.82 -10.83 -9.36
CA TRP A 31 20.93 -10.80 -8.20
C TRP A 31 20.26 -12.15 -7.92
N MET A 32 19.93 -12.93 -8.97
CA MET A 32 19.34 -14.28 -8.79
C MET A 32 20.34 -15.23 -8.13
N ILE A 33 21.60 -15.15 -8.54
CA ILE A 33 22.68 -15.96 -7.96
C ILE A 33 22.91 -15.55 -6.50
N ASP A 34 22.91 -14.24 -6.22
CA ASP A 34 23.07 -13.71 -4.86
C ASP A 34 21.88 -14.11 -3.94
N GLU A 35 20.67 -14.28 -4.49
CA GLU A 35 19.49 -14.85 -3.81
C GLU A 35 19.55 -16.39 -3.65
N GLY A 36 20.61 -17.04 -4.14
CA GLY A 36 20.84 -18.49 -4.02
C GLY A 36 20.16 -19.34 -5.11
N ILE A 37 19.72 -18.74 -6.21
CA ILE A 37 19.19 -19.46 -7.37
C ILE A 37 20.35 -19.99 -8.22
N VAL A 38 20.28 -21.27 -8.58
CA VAL A 38 21.37 -21.98 -9.27
C VAL A 38 21.13 -22.01 -10.79
N PRO A 39 22.08 -21.54 -11.62
CA PRO A 39 21.97 -21.68 -13.08
C PRO A 39 21.87 -23.15 -13.51
N GLY A 40 21.01 -23.44 -14.49
CA GLY A 40 20.78 -24.81 -14.96
C GLY A 40 19.89 -25.68 -14.07
N ALA A 41 19.49 -25.21 -12.88
CA ALA A 41 18.57 -25.96 -12.01
C ALA A 41 17.26 -26.29 -12.74
N ILE A 42 16.70 -27.47 -12.49
CA ILE A 42 15.52 -27.98 -13.18
C ILE A 42 14.25 -27.43 -12.51
N ILE A 43 13.30 -26.94 -13.31
CA ILE A 43 11.97 -26.55 -12.82
C ILE A 43 11.20 -27.81 -12.41
N GLN A 44 10.85 -27.92 -11.13
CA GLN A 44 10.11 -29.06 -10.59
C GLN A 44 8.61 -28.81 -10.49
N ASP A 45 8.22 -27.61 -10.06
CA ASP A 45 6.83 -27.29 -9.76
C ASP A 45 6.60 -25.77 -9.79
N VAL A 46 5.34 -25.36 -9.99
CA VAL A 46 4.91 -23.96 -9.95
C VAL A 46 3.52 -23.82 -9.31
N LYS A 47 3.37 -22.83 -8.45
CA LYS A 47 2.10 -22.54 -7.76
C LYS A 47 1.76 -21.06 -7.82
N GLY A 48 0.51 -20.77 -8.19
CA GLY A 48 -0.14 -19.51 -7.84
C GLY A 48 -0.53 -19.51 -6.37
N ILE A 49 -0.02 -18.56 -5.59
CA ILE A 49 -0.30 -18.43 -4.16
C ILE A 49 -0.82 -17.05 -3.76
N GLY A 50 -0.72 -16.03 -4.61
CA GLY A 50 -1.11 -14.64 -4.29
C GLY A 50 -2.55 -14.51 -3.78
N SER A 51 -3.50 -15.17 -4.42
CA SER A 51 -4.93 -15.12 -4.05
C SER A 51 -5.30 -15.96 -2.82
N LYS A 52 -4.40 -16.81 -2.31
CA LYS A 52 -4.69 -17.72 -1.18
C LYS A 52 -4.68 -17.02 0.17
N ASP A 53 -3.85 -16.00 0.34
CA ASP A 53 -3.82 -15.15 1.52
C ASP A 53 -3.50 -13.72 1.10
N SER A 54 -4.30 -12.77 1.61
CA SER A 54 -4.07 -11.32 1.50
C SER A 54 -2.69 -10.83 1.98
N LYS A 55 -1.96 -11.65 2.75
CA LYS A 55 -0.60 -11.38 3.22
C LYS A 55 0.48 -11.80 2.23
N ASN A 56 0.16 -12.59 1.21
CA ASN A 56 1.14 -13.02 0.21
C ASN A 56 1.54 -11.84 -0.67
N LYS A 57 2.85 -11.62 -0.79
CA LYS A 57 3.46 -10.69 -1.75
C LYS A 57 4.02 -11.44 -2.96
N THR A 58 4.36 -12.71 -2.75
CA THR A 58 4.55 -13.68 -3.83
C THR A 58 3.20 -14.05 -4.42
N ASP A 59 3.05 -13.80 -5.72
CA ASP A 59 1.89 -14.19 -6.49
C ASP A 59 2.11 -15.59 -7.09
N VAL A 60 3.33 -15.85 -7.59
CA VAL A 60 3.74 -17.13 -8.18
C VAL A 60 5.06 -17.60 -7.57
N ILE A 61 5.14 -18.88 -7.19
CA ILE A 61 6.38 -19.51 -6.73
C ILE A 61 6.77 -20.65 -7.68
N ILE A 62 8.03 -20.66 -8.11
CA ILE A 62 8.65 -21.71 -8.94
C ILE A 62 9.66 -22.46 -8.08
N HIS A 63 9.44 -23.76 -7.89
CA HIS A 63 10.34 -24.64 -7.16
C HIS A 63 11.35 -25.29 -8.13
N LEU A 64 12.61 -25.30 -7.71
CA LEU A 64 13.74 -25.80 -8.48
C LEU A 64 14.32 -27.06 -7.84
N SER A 65 15.04 -27.86 -8.62
CA SER A 65 15.70 -29.08 -8.12
C SER A 65 16.79 -28.81 -7.08
N GLU A 66 17.40 -27.62 -7.13
CA GLU A 66 18.42 -27.16 -6.22
C GLU A 66 18.40 -25.63 -6.14
N GLY A 67 18.95 -25.09 -5.05
CA GLY A 67 18.94 -23.65 -4.78
C GLY A 67 17.62 -23.12 -4.23
N ALA A 68 17.53 -21.79 -4.15
CA ALA A 68 16.34 -21.08 -3.68
C ALA A 68 15.23 -21.06 -4.75
N PRO A 69 13.94 -21.03 -4.35
CA PRO A 69 12.84 -20.88 -5.30
C PRO A 69 12.78 -19.46 -5.89
N ILE A 70 12.18 -19.35 -7.09
CA ILE A 70 11.86 -18.05 -7.70
C ILE A 70 10.48 -17.63 -7.19
N LYS A 71 10.40 -16.52 -6.46
CA LYS A 71 9.18 -16.02 -5.80
C LYS A 71 8.79 -14.68 -6.41
N ILE A 72 7.86 -14.72 -7.35
CA ILE A 72 7.49 -13.62 -8.22
C ILE A 72 6.31 -12.83 -7.61
N SER A 73 6.47 -11.51 -7.47
CA SER A 73 5.36 -10.57 -7.35
C SER A 73 4.98 -10.06 -8.75
N ALA A 74 3.81 -10.44 -9.24
CA ALA A 74 3.36 -10.15 -10.60
C ALA A 74 2.44 -8.91 -10.62
N LYS A 75 2.70 -7.97 -11.52
CA LYS A 75 1.91 -6.73 -11.64
C LYS A 75 1.71 -6.35 -13.10
N LEU A 76 0.53 -5.83 -13.43
CA LEU A 76 0.29 -5.20 -14.73
C LEU A 76 0.98 -3.84 -14.79
N LEU A 77 1.49 -3.44 -15.95
CA LEU A 77 2.18 -2.14 -16.13
C LEU A 77 1.31 -0.95 -15.70
N ASN A 78 0.01 -1.06 -15.94
CA ASN A 78 -0.97 -0.01 -15.65
C ASN A 78 -1.62 -0.15 -14.26
N ALA A 79 -1.17 -1.09 -13.42
CA ALA A 79 -1.71 -1.23 -12.07
C ALA A 79 -1.09 -0.17 -11.13
N ASP A 80 -1.93 0.48 -10.32
CA ASP A 80 -1.46 1.27 -9.18
C ASP A 80 -0.73 0.33 -8.20
N TYR A 81 0.60 0.29 -8.30
CA TYR A 81 1.48 -0.67 -7.62
C TYR A 81 1.24 -0.78 -6.10
N PHE A 82 0.75 0.30 -5.47
CA PHE A 82 0.61 0.38 -4.02
C PHE A 82 -0.71 1.00 -3.50
N GLY A 83 -1.72 1.19 -4.36
CA GLY A 83 -2.94 1.99 -4.11
C GLY A 83 -3.88 1.54 -2.98
N ASN A 84 -3.46 0.61 -2.12
CA ASN A 84 -4.24 0.12 -1.01
C ASN A 84 -4.29 1.12 0.16
N TRP A 85 -5.47 1.25 0.74
CA TRP A 85 -5.66 1.91 2.04
C TRP A 85 -5.07 1.04 3.15
N TYR A 86 -4.33 1.63 4.07
CA TYR A 86 -3.75 0.91 5.20
C TYR A 86 -4.58 1.09 6.47
N GLY A 87 -5.20 0.00 6.94
CA GLY A 87 -5.78 -0.04 8.28
C GLY A 87 -4.70 -0.17 9.36
N HIS A 88 -4.97 0.28 10.58
CA HIS A 88 -3.95 0.38 11.64
C HIS A 88 -3.31 -0.98 11.97
N LYS A 89 -4.13 -2.04 12.05
CA LYS A 89 -3.64 -3.39 12.33
C LYS A 89 -2.63 -3.84 11.28
N ARG A 90 -3.03 -3.78 10.00
CA ARG A 90 -2.15 -4.16 8.88
C ARG A 90 -0.87 -3.32 8.87
N PHE A 91 -1.01 -2.02 9.09
CA PHE A 91 0.14 -1.12 9.11
C PHE A 91 1.14 -1.52 10.21
N ILE A 92 0.67 -1.80 11.43
CA ILE A 92 1.55 -2.22 12.52
C ILE A 92 2.13 -3.61 12.26
N ASP A 93 1.34 -4.53 11.74
CA ASP A 93 1.80 -5.88 11.40
C ASP A 93 2.93 -5.83 10.35
N GLU A 94 2.89 -4.88 9.40
CA GLU A 94 3.89 -4.73 8.33
C GLU A 94 5.08 -3.82 8.73
N PHE A 95 4.84 -2.68 9.38
CA PHE A 95 5.86 -1.63 9.60
C PHE A 95 6.22 -1.40 11.08
N GLY A 96 5.46 -2.01 12.00
CA GLY A 96 5.64 -1.84 13.43
C GLY A 96 5.16 -0.49 13.98
N CYS A 97 5.12 -0.38 15.31
CA CYS A 97 4.59 0.78 16.01
C CYS A 97 5.41 2.07 15.78
N LYS A 98 6.73 1.96 15.61
CA LYS A 98 7.60 3.13 15.37
C LYS A 98 7.27 3.81 14.03
N ALA A 99 7.06 3.03 12.97
CA ALA A 99 6.63 3.55 11.69
C ALA A 99 5.22 4.15 11.77
N PHE A 100 4.32 3.52 12.52
CA PHE A 100 2.98 4.06 12.76
C PHE A 100 3.03 5.45 13.42
N GLN A 101 3.91 5.64 14.42
CA GLN A 101 4.11 6.93 15.08
C GLN A 101 4.65 8.01 14.13
N ARG A 102 5.61 7.69 13.27
CA ARG A 102 6.10 8.60 12.22
C ARG A 102 4.97 8.99 11.27
N MET A 103 4.18 8.00 10.84
CA MET A 103 3.07 8.21 9.92
C MET A 103 1.97 9.11 10.52
N THR A 104 1.55 8.88 11.77
CA THR A 104 0.54 9.74 12.40
C THR A 104 1.03 11.17 12.60
N THR A 105 2.31 11.33 12.95
CA THR A 105 2.95 12.65 13.08
C THR A 105 2.94 13.39 11.75
N ALA A 106 3.42 12.75 10.67
CA ALA A 106 3.46 13.34 9.34
C ALA A 106 2.05 13.69 8.83
N ALA A 107 1.08 12.78 8.98
CA ALA A 107 -0.32 13.05 8.62
C ALA A 107 -0.93 14.23 9.40
N THR A 108 -0.54 14.40 10.67
CA THR A 108 -1.01 15.49 11.52
C THR A 108 -0.41 16.83 11.09
N CYS A 109 0.91 16.88 10.88
CA CYS A 109 1.58 18.07 10.36
C CYS A 109 1.00 18.49 9.01
N TRP A 110 0.83 17.53 8.10
CA TRP A 110 0.22 17.79 6.80
C TRP A 110 -1.23 18.30 6.94
N ALA A 111 -2.05 17.68 7.80
CA ALA A 111 -3.45 18.06 7.98
C ALA A 111 -3.62 19.50 8.49
N ASN A 112 -2.80 19.90 9.47
CA ASN A 112 -2.82 21.26 10.01
C ASN A 112 -2.33 22.30 8.98
N LYS A 113 -1.36 21.96 8.12
CA LYS A 113 -0.97 22.85 7.01
C LYS A 113 -2.03 22.91 5.93
N TRP A 114 -2.68 21.78 5.63
CA TRP A 114 -3.69 21.69 4.58
C TRP A 114 -4.97 22.44 4.94
N SER A 115 -5.36 22.43 6.22
CA SER A 115 -6.55 23.12 6.73
C SER A 115 -6.50 24.64 6.52
N GLU A 116 -5.31 25.24 6.44
CA GLU A 116 -5.12 26.67 6.18
C GLU A 116 -5.54 27.10 4.76
N SER A 117 -5.61 26.16 3.80
CA SER A 117 -5.80 26.49 2.37
C SER A 117 -6.95 25.75 1.69
N THR A 118 -7.48 24.70 2.30
CA THR A 118 -8.59 23.92 1.72
C THR A 118 -9.95 24.55 1.99
N ASN A 119 -10.83 24.50 0.98
CA ASN A 119 -12.23 24.90 1.10
C ASN A 119 -13.16 23.74 1.48
N ALA A 120 -12.67 22.50 1.43
CA ALA A 120 -13.45 21.31 1.77
C ALA A 120 -13.25 20.95 3.25
N PRO A 121 -14.32 20.83 4.06
CA PRO A 121 -14.19 20.37 5.43
C PRO A 121 -13.78 18.90 5.46
N PHE A 122 -12.93 18.53 6.41
CA PHE A 122 -12.55 17.14 6.68
C PHE A 122 -12.25 16.98 8.17
N VAL A 123 -12.46 15.79 8.71
CA VAL A 123 -12.31 15.52 10.16
C VAL A 123 -11.17 14.56 10.48
N GLY A 124 -10.54 14.00 9.46
CA GLY A 124 -9.41 13.11 9.60
C GLY A 124 -8.74 12.87 8.26
N VAL A 125 -7.58 12.22 8.32
CA VAL A 125 -6.76 11.93 7.13
C VAL A 125 -6.44 10.46 7.11
N SER A 126 -6.96 9.75 6.11
CA SER A 126 -6.53 8.39 5.82
C SER A 126 -5.31 8.41 4.88
N ILE A 127 -4.61 7.28 4.75
CA ILE A 127 -3.45 7.16 3.85
C ILE A 127 -3.60 6.01 2.86
N CYS A 128 -2.93 6.17 1.72
CA CYS A 128 -2.57 5.06 0.83
C CYS A 128 -1.16 5.31 0.28
N PHE A 129 -0.50 4.28 -0.23
CA PHE A 129 0.79 4.42 -0.87
C PHE A 129 0.66 4.39 -2.40
N GLY A 130 1.66 4.90 -3.13
CA GLY A 130 1.73 4.77 -4.59
C GLY A 130 1.97 6.07 -5.33
N LYS A 131 1.71 6.06 -6.65
CA LYS A 131 1.92 7.21 -7.52
C LYS A 131 0.95 8.35 -7.19
N ARG A 132 1.46 9.58 -7.05
CA ARG A 132 0.64 10.77 -6.84
C ARG A 132 1.22 12.01 -7.53
N ALA A 133 0.30 12.86 -7.97
CA ALA A 133 0.55 14.22 -8.39
C ALA A 133 -0.33 15.18 -7.56
N GLY A 134 0.05 16.46 -7.48
CA GLY A 134 -0.67 17.48 -6.70
C GLY A 134 0.03 17.86 -5.40
N LYS A 135 -0.75 18.14 -4.33
CA LYS A 135 -0.24 18.64 -3.03
C LYS A 135 -0.62 17.77 -1.83
N THR A 136 -1.25 16.62 -2.05
CA THR A 136 -1.78 15.75 -1.00
C THR A 136 -0.89 14.51 -0.82
N PHE A 137 0.43 14.70 -0.79
CA PHE A 137 1.39 13.62 -0.61
C PHE A 137 2.70 14.14 -0.02
N ASP A 138 3.46 13.23 0.58
CA ASP A 138 4.89 13.40 0.89
C ASP A 138 5.69 12.26 0.27
N ASN A 139 7.01 12.41 0.14
CA ASN A 139 7.85 11.30 -0.29
C ASN A 139 7.87 10.22 0.78
N PHE A 140 7.83 8.96 0.38
CA PHE A 140 7.89 7.87 1.34
C PHE A 140 9.16 7.93 2.20
N THR A 141 10.30 8.26 1.59
CA THR A 141 11.60 8.39 2.24
C THR A 141 11.69 9.54 3.25
N ASP A 142 10.75 10.49 3.23
CA ASP A 142 10.71 11.58 4.21
C ASP A 142 10.11 11.11 5.55
N ILE A 143 9.34 10.01 5.52
CA ILE A 143 8.58 9.49 6.68
C ILE A 143 9.14 8.14 7.14
N PHE A 144 9.64 7.34 6.20
CA PHE A 144 10.00 5.95 6.41
C PHE A 144 11.42 5.66 5.96
N ASN A 145 11.97 4.57 6.51
CA ASN A 145 13.29 4.13 6.11
C ASN A 145 13.20 3.22 4.87
N ILE A 146 14.38 2.86 4.37
CA ILE A 146 14.54 1.98 3.23
C ILE A 146 13.96 0.56 3.49
N GLU A 147 14.12 0.04 4.70
CA GLU A 147 13.63 -1.30 5.07
C GLU A 147 12.10 -1.36 5.04
N ASP A 148 11.43 -0.25 5.40
CA ASP A 148 9.99 -0.10 5.30
C ASP A 148 9.54 -0.23 3.82
N ILE A 149 10.25 0.39 2.86
CA ILE A 149 9.96 0.29 1.40
C ILE A 149 10.02 -1.16 0.94
N LEU A 150 11.13 -1.83 1.27
CA LEU A 150 11.34 -3.22 0.89
C LEU A 150 10.24 -4.10 1.48
N THR A 151 9.84 -3.85 2.73
CA THR A 151 8.73 -4.57 3.36
C THR A 151 7.40 -4.40 2.63
N VAL A 152 7.10 -3.20 2.10
CA VAL A 152 5.89 -2.99 1.26
C VAL A 152 5.94 -3.89 0.02
N ALA A 153 7.10 -3.93 -0.65
CA ALA A 153 7.25 -4.54 -1.96
C ALA A 153 7.43 -6.06 -1.90
N LYS A 154 8.31 -6.55 -1.02
CA LYS A 154 8.67 -7.97 -0.90
C LYS A 154 7.84 -8.74 0.13
N GLY A 155 7.31 -8.04 1.14
CA GLY A 155 6.72 -8.63 2.33
C GLY A 155 7.71 -8.76 3.48
N TYR A 156 7.27 -9.37 4.57
CA TYR A 156 8.09 -9.58 5.78
C TYR A 156 8.15 -11.05 6.16
N GLY A 157 9.26 -11.47 6.78
CA GLY A 157 9.54 -12.86 7.16
C GLY A 157 10.39 -13.60 6.13
N GLU A 158 10.41 -14.93 6.21
CA GLU A 158 11.23 -15.82 5.35
C GLU A 158 10.40 -16.87 4.59
N SER A 159 9.07 -16.85 4.74
CA SER A 159 8.18 -17.83 4.10
C SER A 159 7.98 -17.59 2.60
N ASP A 160 7.32 -18.53 1.93
CA ASP A 160 6.90 -18.44 0.52
C ASP A 160 6.07 -17.19 0.20
N SER A 161 5.45 -16.57 1.21
CA SER A 161 4.70 -15.32 1.09
C SER A 161 5.58 -14.11 0.74
N VAL A 162 6.91 -14.21 0.88
CA VAL A 162 7.88 -13.13 0.66
C VAL A 162 8.53 -13.27 -0.71
N ALA A 163 8.27 -12.31 -1.60
CA ALA A 163 8.78 -12.30 -2.96
C ALA A 163 10.27 -11.93 -2.99
N ASN A 164 11.02 -12.47 -3.96
CA ASN A 164 12.40 -12.05 -4.23
C ASN A 164 12.54 -11.30 -5.55
N CYS A 165 11.54 -11.38 -6.43
CA CYS A 165 11.54 -10.66 -7.70
C CYS A 165 10.17 -10.11 -8.06
N MET A 166 10.17 -9.09 -8.92
CA MET A 166 8.96 -8.54 -9.53
C MET A 166 8.92 -8.87 -11.02
N TYR A 167 7.71 -9.13 -11.52
CA TYR A 167 7.44 -9.26 -12.94
C TYR A 167 6.36 -8.25 -13.33
N ILE A 168 6.75 -7.25 -14.13
CA ILE A 168 5.89 -6.14 -14.50
C ILE A 168 5.71 -6.12 -16.00
N ALA A 169 4.57 -6.63 -16.47
CA ALA A 169 4.25 -6.70 -17.88
C ALA A 169 2.72 -6.69 -18.09
N ASP A 170 2.29 -6.37 -19.31
CA ASP A 170 0.87 -6.55 -19.69
C ASP A 170 0.61 -7.91 -20.35
N THR A 171 1.67 -8.65 -20.70
CA THR A 171 1.62 -9.97 -21.35
C THR A 171 2.61 -10.94 -20.72
N PRO A 172 2.32 -12.25 -20.71
CA PRO A 172 3.28 -13.26 -20.29
C PRO A 172 4.45 -13.36 -21.27
N ALA A 173 5.59 -13.85 -20.80
CA ALA A 173 6.75 -14.13 -21.63
C ALA A 173 6.48 -15.30 -22.60
N ASN A 174 7.16 -15.31 -23.75
CA ASN A 174 7.01 -16.35 -24.77
C ASN A 174 8.04 -17.48 -24.62
N THR A 175 9.15 -17.22 -23.92
CA THR A 175 10.22 -18.20 -23.67
C THR A 175 10.71 -18.14 -22.23
N LEU A 176 11.30 -19.25 -21.73
CA LEU A 176 11.81 -19.30 -20.36
C LEU A 176 12.92 -18.26 -20.16
N SER A 177 13.80 -18.09 -21.14
CA SER A 177 14.85 -17.06 -21.10
C SER A 177 14.28 -15.64 -21.03
N GLU A 178 13.23 -15.35 -21.80
CA GLU A 178 12.54 -14.05 -21.76
C GLU A 178 11.89 -13.81 -20.40
N LEU A 179 11.23 -14.82 -19.81
CA LEU A 179 10.68 -14.72 -18.46
C LEU A 179 11.78 -14.34 -17.48
N ILE A 180 12.87 -15.12 -17.44
CA ILE A 180 13.98 -14.94 -16.50
C ILE A 180 14.65 -13.57 -16.66
N GLN A 181 14.83 -13.09 -17.89
CA GLN A 181 15.43 -11.77 -18.15
C GLN A 181 14.49 -10.60 -17.82
N SER A 182 13.18 -10.84 -17.79
CA SER A 182 12.18 -9.83 -17.45
C SER A 182 11.87 -9.77 -15.94
N LEU A 183 12.49 -10.64 -15.14
CA LEU A 183 12.40 -10.58 -13.69
C LEU A 183 13.39 -9.54 -13.15
N ASP A 184 12.86 -8.61 -12.38
CA ASP A 184 13.66 -7.62 -11.67
C ASP A 184 13.78 -7.98 -10.19
N GLU A 185 14.97 -7.76 -9.62
CA GLU A 185 15.17 -7.81 -8.18
C GLU A 185 14.23 -6.83 -7.48
N ILE A 186 13.66 -7.23 -6.33
CA ILE A 186 12.96 -6.30 -5.44
C ILE A 186 13.99 -5.49 -4.63
N SER A 187 14.64 -4.56 -5.33
CA SER A 187 15.57 -3.59 -4.78
C SER A 187 14.95 -2.20 -4.73
N ILE A 188 15.51 -1.30 -3.91
CA ILE A 188 15.05 0.09 -3.80
C ILE A 188 15.14 0.79 -5.15
N GLU A 189 16.25 0.57 -5.87
CA GLU A 189 16.50 1.17 -7.17
C GLU A 189 15.39 0.77 -8.17
N ASN A 190 15.08 -0.52 -8.25
CA ASN A 190 14.05 -1.03 -9.15
C ASN A 190 12.64 -0.59 -8.72
N ILE A 191 12.32 -0.60 -7.42
CA ILE A 191 11.04 -0.09 -6.91
C ILE A 191 10.87 1.39 -7.28
N ASN A 192 11.90 2.22 -7.09
CA ASN A 192 11.82 3.64 -7.42
C ASN A 192 11.69 3.89 -8.93
N LYS A 193 12.41 3.12 -9.76
CA LYS A 193 12.27 3.17 -11.23
C LYS A 193 10.85 2.87 -11.68
N VAL A 194 10.24 1.82 -11.14
CA VAL A 194 8.89 1.38 -11.51
C VAL A 194 7.82 2.35 -11.01
N THR A 195 8.03 2.92 -9.82
CA THR A 195 6.99 3.69 -9.13
C THR A 195 7.08 5.19 -9.34
N GLU A 196 8.03 5.69 -10.14
CA GLU A 196 8.18 7.12 -10.47
C GLU A 196 8.10 7.99 -9.19
N GLU A 197 8.91 7.61 -8.18
CA GLU A 197 8.91 8.11 -6.81
C GLU A 197 7.72 7.66 -5.95
N PHE A 198 7.96 6.63 -5.14
CA PHE A 198 6.99 6.10 -4.19
C PHE A 198 6.55 7.17 -3.16
N LYS A 199 5.25 7.50 -3.14
CA LYS A 199 4.69 8.52 -2.24
C LYS A 199 3.78 7.94 -1.17
N VAL A 200 3.63 8.72 -0.09
CA VAL A 200 2.56 8.57 0.88
C VAL A 200 1.47 9.57 0.53
N ALA A 201 0.31 9.08 0.11
CA ALA A 201 -0.81 9.91 -0.26
C ALA A 201 -1.71 10.18 0.95
N TYR A 202 -1.89 11.47 1.27
CA TYR A 202 -2.87 11.91 2.25
C TYR A 202 -4.24 12.02 1.62
N ARG A 203 -5.24 11.48 2.31
CA ARG A 203 -6.61 11.42 1.84
C ARG A 203 -7.53 12.02 2.92
N PRO A 204 -7.64 13.36 2.97
CA PRO A 204 -8.73 13.98 3.71
C PRO A 204 -10.04 13.57 3.04
N ILE A 205 -11.04 13.25 3.85
CA ILE A 205 -12.36 12.89 3.32
C ILE A 205 -13.34 14.00 3.67
N ASN A 206 -14.01 14.51 2.64
CA ASN A 206 -15.10 15.44 2.85
C ASN A 206 -16.38 14.66 3.24
N PRO A 207 -16.83 14.75 4.50
CA PRO A 207 -17.97 13.95 4.96
C PRO A 207 -19.28 14.32 4.26
N ILE A 208 -19.38 15.55 3.72
CA ILE A 208 -20.55 16.08 3.03
C ILE A 208 -20.68 15.50 1.61
N THR A 209 -19.57 15.20 0.94
CA THR A 209 -19.57 14.78 -0.47
C THR A 209 -19.10 13.34 -0.70
N GLU A 210 -18.35 12.75 0.25
CA GLU A 210 -17.72 11.44 0.11
C GLU A 210 -18.23 10.43 1.16
N LYS A 211 -18.76 9.29 0.68
CA LYS A 211 -19.32 8.19 1.49
C LYS A 211 -18.38 6.98 1.59
N SER A 212 -17.91 6.48 0.46
CA SER A 212 -17.24 5.18 0.33
C SER A 212 -15.95 5.04 1.15
N ASN A 213 -15.29 6.16 1.44
CA ASN A 213 -13.99 6.15 2.11
C ASN A 213 -14.08 6.42 3.62
N ARG A 214 -15.24 6.79 4.18
CA ARG A 214 -15.36 7.18 5.61
C ARG A 214 -15.03 6.04 6.60
N GLY A 215 -15.20 4.79 6.18
CA GLY A 215 -14.83 3.62 6.99
C GLY A 215 -13.33 3.30 7.00
N LYS A 216 -12.51 3.99 6.20
CA LYS A 216 -11.04 3.80 6.19
C LYS A 216 -10.43 4.42 7.44
N ASN A 217 -9.42 3.76 8.01
CA ASN A 217 -8.77 4.25 9.22
C ASN A 217 -7.96 5.52 8.95
N VAL A 218 -8.00 6.44 9.91
CA VAL A 218 -7.29 7.73 9.82
C VAL A 218 -5.99 7.71 10.61
N TYR A 219 -5.00 8.45 10.15
CA TYR A 219 -3.70 8.65 10.80
C TYR A 219 -3.59 10.05 11.44
N SER A 220 -4.62 10.87 11.32
CA SER A 220 -4.77 12.15 12.00
C SER A 220 -6.26 12.41 12.20
N LYS A 221 -6.64 13.00 13.35
CA LYS A 221 -8.03 13.34 13.65
C LYS A 221 -8.16 14.80 14.07
N PHE A 222 -9.27 15.43 13.69
CA PHE A 222 -9.64 16.75 14.18
C PHE A 222 -10.09 16.68 15.64
N LYS A 223 -9.60 17.60 16.47
CA LYS A 223 -9.92 17.72 17.89
C LYS A 223 -10.31 19.17 18.19
N PRO A 224 -11.58 19.43 18.58
CA PRO A 224 -11.99 20.77 19.01
C PRO A 224 -11.26 21.19 20.30
N TYR A 225 -10.99 22.49 20.44
CA TYR A 225 -10.41 23.05 21.66
C TYR A 225 -11.38 22.97 22.85
N LYS A 226 -12.68 23.08 22.57
CA LYS A 226 -13.75 23.03 23.57
C LYS A 226 -15.06 22.53 22.96
N ARG A 227 -15.95 22.05 23.83
CA ARG A 227 -17.36 21.78 23.50
C ARG A 227 -18.10 23.10 23.26
N LEU A 228 -19.02 23.11 22.29
CA LEU A 228 -19.95 24.23 22.07
C LEU A 228 -21.14 24.17 23.03
N ASP A 229 -21.70 25.33 23.38
CA ASP A 229 -22.81 25.39 24.35
C ASP A 229 -24.08 24.70 23.81
N GLU A 230 -24.32 24.81 22.51
CA GLU A 230 -25.44 24.18 21.81
C GLU A 230 -24.99 23.40 20.58
N LEU A 231 -25.81 22.41 20.19
CA LEU A 231 -25.55 21.59 19.01
C LEU A 231 -25.56 22.47 17.75
N THR A 232 -24.37 22.68 17.19
CA THR A 232 -24.17 23.58 16.05
C THR A 232 -23.85 22.78 14.79
N THR A 233 -24.56 23.05 13.69
CA THR A 233 -24.26 22.43 12.40
C THR A 233 -23.18 23.22 11.66
N ILE A 234 -22.05 22.57 11.35
CA ILE A 234 -20.90 23.15 10.66
C ILE A 234 -20.76 22.51 9.28
N SER A 235 -20.87 23.32 8.23
CA SER A 235 -20.79 22.86 6.83
C SER A 235 -19.61 23.44 6.05
N SER A 236 -18.87 24.39 6.61
CA SER A 236 -17.71 25.02 5.96
C SER A 236 -16.38 24.63 6.60
N ALA A 237 -15.34 24.52 5.78
CA ALA A 237 -13.97 24.25 6.23
C ALA A 237 -13.47 25.31 7.22
N LYS A 238 -13.67 26.58 6.89
CA LYS A 238 -13.25 27.71 7.71
C LYS A 238 -13.82 27.64 9.13
N GLN A 239 -15.15 27.50 9.25
CA GLN A 239 -15.80 27.38 10.56
C GLN A 239 -15.31 26.15 11.33
N LEU A 240 -15.10 25.02 10.66
CA LEU A 240 -14.61 23.82 11.32
C LEU A 240 -13.22 24.05 11.91
N PHE A 241 -12.27 24.57 11.11
CA PHE A 241 -10.88 24.67 11.52
C PHE A 241 -10.60 25.83 12.49
N GLU A 242 -11.52 26.78 12.66
CA GLU A 242 -11.48 27.75 13.77
C GLU A 242 -11.75 27.11 15.15
N LEU A 243 -12.38 25.92 15.18
CA LEU A 243 -12.82 25.29 16.43
C LEU A 243 -11.79 24.35 17.06
N GLY A 244 -10.67 24.08 16.40
CA GLY A 244 -9.74 23.05 16.84
C GLY A 244 -8.53 22.88 15.93
N GLU A 245 -7.83 21.78 16.15
CA GLU A 245 -6.64 21.40 15.39
C GLU A 245 -6.66 19.91 15.08
N PHE A 246 -5.77 19.48 14.18
CA PHE A 246 -5.51 18.07 13.97
C PHE A 246 -4.49 17.54 14.96
N VAL A 247 -4.74 16.35 15.48
CA VAL A 247 -3.86 15.64 16.42
C VAL A 247 -3.55 14.22 15.96
N THR A 248 -2.45 13.68 16.47
CA THR A 248 -2.05 12.29 16.25
C THR A 248 -3.08 11.32 16.84
N VAL A 249 -3.05 10.07 16.36
CA VAL A 249 -3.99 9.03 16.78
C VAL A 249 -3.27 7.77 17.25
N GLU A 250 -3.96 7.03 18.12
CA GLU A 250 -3.57 5.69 18.52
C GLU A 250 -4.12 4.62 17.56
N PRO A 251 -3.53 3.41 17.52
CA PRO A 251 -3.92 2.37 16.56
C PRO A 251 -5.23 1.63 16.91
N THR A 252 -6.29 2.37 17.24
CA THR A 252 -7.58 1.85 17.72
C THR A 252 -8.59 1.55 16.60
N LYS A 253 -8.14 1.54 15.34
CA LYS A 253 -9.00 1.50 14.14
C LYS A 253 -9.96 2.69 14.04
N ILE A 254 -9.61 3.84 14.62
CA ILE A 254 -10.37 5.08 14.45
C ILE A 254 -10.53 5.41 12.96
N ASN A 255 -11.70 5.92 12.58
CA ASN A 255 -12.04 6.29 11.20
C ASN A 255 -12.89 7.58 11.23
N HIS A 256 -13.29 8.06 10.06
CA HIS A 256 -14.02 9.32 9.94
C HIS A 256 -15.38 9.29 10.62
N ASN A 257 -16.11 8.16 10.57
CA ASN A 257 -17.41 8.05 11.23
C ASN A 257 -17.27 8.15 12.75
N HIS A 258 -16.27 7.49 13.35
CA HIS A 258 -16.01 7.60 14.78
C HIS A 258 -15.75 9.05 15.22
N ILE A 259 -15.00 9.81 14.41
CA ILE A 259 -14.71 11.21 14.69
C ILE A 259 -15.97 12.07 14.56
N LEU A 260 -16.78 11.85 13.52
CA LEU A 260 -18.06 12.57 13.35
C LEU A 260 -19.02 12.31 14.53
N ASP A 261 -19.08 11.06 15.00
CA ASP A 261 -19.90 10.69 16.16
C ASP A 261 -19.34 11.30 17.46
N GLU A 262 -18.01 11.36 17.64
CA GLU A 262 -17.34 12.04 18.75
C GLU A 262 -17.65 13.55 18.74
N LEU A 263 -17.54 14.22 17.59
CA LEU A 263 -17.83 15.64 17.44
C LEU A 263 -19.27 15.99 17.83
N GLU A 264 -20.24 15.20 17.38
CA GLU A 264 -21.66 15.44 17.65
C GLU A 264 -21.99 15.19 19.13
N ARG A 265 -21.56 14.05 19.68
CA ARG A 265 -21.87 13.64 21.06
C ARG A 265 -21.11 14.44 22.11
N ASP A 266 -19.81 14.61 21.91
CA ASP A 266 -18.89 15.08 22.96
C ASP A 266 -18.58 16.57 22.83
N TYR A 267 -18.75 17.16 21.63
CA TYR A 267 -18.41 18.56 21.36
C TYR A 267 -19.57 19.43 20.87
N ASN A 268 -20.79 18.89 20.72
CA ASN A 268 -21.94 19.62 20.18
C ASN A 268 -21.68 20.17 18.76
N ILE A 269 -20.85 19.49 17.96
CA ILE A 269 -20.53 19.87 16.58
C ILE A 269 -21.10 18.82 15.63
N LYS A 270 -22.09 19.21 14.83
CA LYS A 270 -22.67 18.36 13.80
C LYS A 270 -22.12 18.74 12.43
N ILE A 271 -21.46 17.80 11.75
CA ILE A 271 -21.04 18.00 10.36
C ILE A 271 -21.97 17.17 9.47
N PRO A 272 -22.62 17.78 8.45
CA PRO A 272 -23.48 17.06 7.54
C PRO A 272 -22.75 15.88 6.88
N ARG A 273 -23.45 14.76 6.75
CA ARG A 273 -22.93 13.56 6.12
C ARG A 273 -23.67 13.36 4.81
N LYS A 274 -22.96 12.93 3.77
CA LYS A 274 -23.62 12.41 2.57
C LYS A 274 -24.42 11.16 2.97
N GLU A 275 -25.74 11.29 2.94
CA GLU A 275 -26.68 10.18 3.09
C GLU A 275 -26.65 9.28 1.84
N SER A 276 -27.20 8.07 2.01
CA SER A 276 -27.12 6.99 1.02
C SER A 276 -27.73 7.32 -0.33
#